data_AF-A0A3C1YNQ9-F1
#
_entry.id   AF-A0A3C1YNQ9-F1
#
_cell.length_a   1.000
_cell.length_b   1.000
_cell.length_c   1.000
_cell.angle_alpha   90.00
_cell.angle_beta   90.00
_cell.angle_gamma   90.00
#
_symmetry.space_group_name_H-M   'P 1'
#
loop_
_entity.id
_entity.type
_entity.pdbx_description
1 polymer ?
#
loop_
_entity_poly.entity_id
_entity_poly.type
_entity_poly.pdbx_seq_one_letter_code
_entity_poly.pdbx_strand_id
1 'polypeptide(L)'
;MVKTYLPTLLFIIGSSQLVHSQDTLRSGGQEVIESILDNASDEQDMQNYGDELEYFRDHPINILRPNYSELIRLPFVSPLLAESIILFTDTVTIVTVEQLNAVSLMTPVLYEQLLPFITIDTFDENLIGFNFLPSSIKSRSRLERRLHITDGFKNNKFLG
;
A
#
# COMPACT_ATOMS: atom_id res chain seq x y z
N MET A 1 -29.31 51.87 13.85
CA MET A 1 -28.47 51.71 12.65
C MET A 1 -27.60 50.48 12.86
N VAL A 2 -27.90 49.42 12.11
CA VAL A 2 -27.47 48.04 12.36
C VAL A 2 -26.04 47.84 11.87
N LYS A 3 -25.13 47.39 12.74
CA LYS A 3 -23.79 46.95 12.34
C LYS A 3 -23.89 45.59 11.67
N THR A 4 -23.53 45.57 10.40
CA THR A 4 -23.50 44.39 9.53
C THR A 4 -22.32 43.49 9.90
N TYR A 5 -22.56 42.44 10.67
CA TYR A 5 -21.61 41.35 10.89
C TYR A 5 -22.07 40.16 10.02
N LEU A 6 -21.57 40.07 8.78
CA LEU A 6 -21.99 39.00 7.87
C LEU A 6 -20.90 38.19 7.13
N PRO A 7 -19.58 38.42 7.22
CA PRO A 7 -18.65 37.55 6.48
C PRO A 7 -17.95 36.48 7.33
N THR A 8 -18.43 36.10 8.51
CA THR A 8 -17.79 35.05 9.34
C THR A 8 -18.50 33.70 9.34
N LEU A 9 -19.68 33.57 8.74
CA LEU A 9 -20.44 32.31 8.73
C LEU A 9 -20.25 31.46 7.46
N LEU A 10 -19.43 31.90 6.50
CA LEU A 10 -19.21 31.21 5.22
C LEU A 10 -17.82 30.57 5.07
N PHE A 11 -17.12 30.28 6.18
CA PHE A 11 -15.80 29.62 6.12
C PHE A 11 -15.81 28.17 6.63
N ILE A 12 -16.93 27.66 7.15
CA ILE A 12 -16.96 26.36 7.86
C ILE A 12 -17.39 25.19 6.95
N ILE A 13 -17.92 25.43 5.75
CA ILE A 13 -18.54 24.36 4.93
C ILE A 13 -17.53 23.69 3.95
N GLY A 14 -16.27 24.12 3.91
CA GLY A 14 -15.30 23.69 2.89
C GLY A 14 -14.45 22.45 3.18
N SER A 15 -14.50 21.86 4.38
CA SER A 15 -13.44 20.94 4.84
C SER A 15 -13.74 19.44 4.72
N SER A 16 -14.94 19.02 4.31
CA SER A 16 -15.37 17.61 4.51
C SER A 16 -15.03 16.61 3.41
N GLN A 17 -14.28 16.99 2.35
CA GLN A 17 -14.09 16.11 1.18
C GLN A 17 -12.73 15.38 1.12
N LEU A 18 -11.94 15.36 2.20
CA LEU A 18 -10.57 14.82 2.16
C LEU A 18 -10.35 13.51 2.95
N VAL A 19 -11.40 12.85 3.42
CA VAL A 19 -11.27 11.63 4.26
C VAL A 19 -11.62 10.33 3.51
N HIS A 20 -12.16 10.38 2.29
CA HIS A 20 -12.74 9.21 1.63
C HIS A 20 -11.76 8.34 0.79
N SER A 21 -10.45 8.38 1.06
CA SER A 21 -9.46 7.61 0.29
C SER A 21 -8.51 6.77 1.13
N GLN A 22 -8.68 6.74 2.45
CA GLN A 22 -7.87 5.90 3.35
C GLN A 22 -8.49 4.52 3.58
N ASP A 23 -9.81 4.36 3.35
CA ASP A 23 -10.51 3.11 3.65
C ASP A 23 -10.19 2.00 2.63
N THR A 24 -9.96 2.32 1.36
CA THR A 24 -9.81 1.30 0.30
C THR A 24 -8.50 0.52 0.36
N LEU A 25 -7.40 1.11 0.85
CA LEU A 25 -6.11 0.43 0.98
C LEU A 25 -6.01 -0.42 2.25
N ARG A 26 -6.60 0.06 3.36
CA ARG A 26 -6.75 -0.77 4.58
C ARG A 26 -7.67 -1.96 4.32
N SER A 27 -8.69 -1.78 3.47
CA SER A 27 -9.64 -2.84 3.11
C SER A 27 -8.98 -4.08 2.51
N GLY A 28 -7.93 -3.94 1.68
CA GLY A 28 -7.34 -5.10 0.98
C GLY A 28 -6.58 -6.05 1.90
N GLY A 29 -5.76 -5.52 2.82
CA GLY A 29 -5.09 -6.36 3.82
C GLY A 29 -6.06 -6.91 4.86
N GLN A 30 -7.09 -6.13 5.20
CA GLN A 30 -8.13 -6.56 6.13
C GLN A 30 -8.96 -7.73 5.57
N GLU A 31 -9.32 -7.68 4.28
CA GLU A 31 -10.05 -8.77 3.60
C GLU A 31 -9.26 -10.08 3.61
N VAL A 32 -7.93 -10.01 3.45
CA VAL A 32 -7.05 -11.19 3.55
C VAL A 32 -7.06 -11.76 4.96
N ILE A 33 -6.95 -10.91 6.00
CA ILE A 33 -7.01 -11.34 7.40
C ILE A 33 -8.35 -12.01 7.71
N GLU A 34 -9.46 -11.39 7.32
CA GLU A 34 -10.81 -11.94 7.49
C GLU A 34 -10.94 -13.30 6.79
N SER A 35 -10.44 -13.43 5.56
CA SER A 35 -10.48 -14.70 4.83
C SER A 35 -9.67 -15.81 5.52
N ILE A 36 -8.56 -15.48 6.19
CA ILE A 36 -7.75 -16.47 6.92
C ILE A 36 -8.47 -16.88 8.20
N LEU A 37 -9.06 -15.92 8.92
CA LEU A 37 -9.78 -16.16 10.16
C LEU A 37 -11.05 -16.98 9.94
N ASP A 38 -11.80 -16.72 8.86
CA ASP A 38 -12.99 -17.50 8.50
C ASP A 38 -12.68 -18.98 8.21
N ASN A 39 -11.44 -19.30 7.85
CA ASN A 39 -10.98 -20.68 7.62
C ASN A 39 -10.38 -21.34 8.87
N ALA A 40 -10.25 -20.63 10.00
CA ALA A 40 -9.74 -21.20 11.24
C ALA A 40 -10.76 -22.18 11.85
N SER A 41 -10.26 -23.26 12.43
CA SER A 41 -11.09 -24.38 12.87
C SER A 41 -11.76 -24.17 14.24
N ASP A 42 -11.17 -23.35 15.11
CA ASP A 42 -11.63 -23.12 16.49
C ASP A 42 -11.56 -21.63 16.89
N GLU A 43 -12.48 -21.16 17.75
CA GLU A 43 -12.56 -19.75 18.19
C GLU A 43 -11.30 -19.24 18.93
N GLN A 44 -10.60 -20.13 19.64
CA GLN A 44 -9.33 -19.78 20.30
C GLN A 44 -8.19 -19.58 19.29
N ASP A 45 -8.18 -20.38 18.22
CA ASP A 45 -7.22 -20.23 17.14
C ASP A 45 -7.47 -18.94 16.36
N MET A 46 -8.75 -18.57 16.16
CA MET A 46 -9.13 -17.30 15.53
C MET A 46 -8.57 -16.08 16.27
N GLN A 47 -8.67 -16.02 17.61
CA GLN A 47 -8.15 -14.88 18.38
C GLN A 47 -6.62 -14.81 18.28
N ASN A 48 -5.92 -15.92 18.49
CA ASN A 48 -4.46 -15.95 18.42
C ASN A 48 -3.94 -15.60 17.03
N TYR A 49 -4.58 -16.13 15.97
CA TYR A 49 -4.20 -15.81 14.59
C TYR A 49 -4.51 -14.36 14.23
N GLY A 50 -5.62 -13.80 14.75
CA GLY A 50 -5.97 -12.40 14.52
C GLY A 50 -4.89 -11.46 15.02
N ASP A 51 -4.47 -11.63 16.28
CA ASP A 51 -3.44 -10.80 16.89
C ASP A 51 -2.09 -10.92 16.16
N GLU A 52 -1.70 -12.13 15.76
CA GLU A 52 -0.46 -12.38 15.00
C GLU A 52 -0.50 -11.73 13.61
N LEU A 53 -1.60 -11.87 12.87
CA LEU A 53 -1.75 -11.28 11.54
C LEU A 53 -1.78 -9.75 11.61
N GLU A 54 -2.45 -9.16 12.61
CA GLU A 54 -2.42 -7.72 12.82
C GLU A 54 -1.01 -7.23 13.16
N TYR A 55 -0.27 -7.96 14.00
CA TYR A 55 1.12 -7.65 14.32
C TYR A 55 2.00 -7.62 13.06
N PHE A 56 1.94 -8.66 12.22
CA PHE A 56 2.76 -8.74 11.00
C PHE A 56 2.30 -7.80 9.89
N ARG A 57 1.04 -7.36 9.90
CA ARG A 57 0.59 -6.27 9.02
C ARG A 57 1.32 -4.97 9.36
N ASP A 58 1.48 -4.69 10.65
CA ASP A 58 2.13 -3.47 11.13
C ASP A 58 3.67 -3.62 11.17
N HIS A 59 4.18 -4.85 11.28
CA HIS A 59 5.60 -5.22 11.31
C HIS A 59 5.90 -6.31 10.26
N PRO A 60 5.95 -5.96 8.96
CA PRO A 60 6.11 -6.94 7.89
C PRO A 60 7.47 -7.63 7.94
N ILE A 61 7.48 -8.92 7.66
CA ILE A 61 8.68 -9.76 7.66
C ILE A 61 9.57 -9.36 6.48
N ASN A 62 10.85 -9.10 6.76
CA ASN A 62 11.81 -8.81 5.71
C ASN A 62 12.21 -10.09 4.97
N ILE A 63 11.81 -10.22 3.70
CA ILE A 63 12.10 -11.41 2.89
C ILE A 63 13.53 -11.47 2.34
N LEU A 64 14.32 -10.40 2.44
CA LEU A 64 15.76 -10.48 2.15
C LEU A 64 16.53 -11.18 3.28
N ARG A 65 15.96 -11.18 4.50
CA ARG A 65 16.52 -11.84 5.69
C ARG A 65 15.39 -12.47 6.49
N PRO A 66 14.69 -13.47 5.94
CA PRO A 66 13.53 -14.05 6.59
C PRO A 66 13.96 -14.79 7.86
N ASN A 67 13.24 -14.56 8.96
CA ASN A 67 13.40 -15.35 10.18
C ASN A 67 12.43 -16.53 10.13
N TYR A 68 12.95 -17.75 10.23
CA TYR A 68 12.13 -18.96 10.30
C TYR A 68 11.04 -18.88 11.38
N SER A 69 11.41 -18.37 12.55
CA SER A 69 10.50 -18.26 13.70
C SER A 69 9.37 -17.26 13.47
N GLU A 70 9.58 -16.25 12.62
CA GLU A 70 8.54 -15.30 12.24
C GLU A 70 7.62 -15.88 11.17
N LEU A 71 8.20 -16.57 10.17
CA LEU A 71 7.43 -17.19 9.09
C LEU A 71 6.42 -18.22 9.62
N ILE A 72 6.82 -19.08 10.56
CA ILE A 72 5.94 -20.13 11.11
C ILE A 72 4.83 -19.59 12.03
N ARG A 73 4.91 -18.32 12.45
CA ARG A 73 3.84 -17.68 13.25
C ARG A 73 2.64 -17.31 12.37
N LEU A 74 2.84 -17.19 11.06
CA LEU A 74 1.75 -17.00 10.12
C LEU A 74 0.95 -18.31 9.98
N PRO A 75 -0.37 -18.32 10.25
CA PRO A 75 -1.18 -19.54 10.35
C PRO A 75 -1.24 -20.36 9.05
N PHE A 76 -1.05 -19.72 7.90
CA PHE A 76 -1.06 -20.36 6.57
C PHE A 76 0.34 -20.82 6.11
N VAL A 77 1.40 -20.52 6.86
CA VAL A 77 2.76 -20.89 6.51
C VAL A 77 3.16 -22.18 7.22
N SER A 78 3.25 -23.27 6.46
CA SER A 78 3.76 -24.53 6.99
C SER A 78 5.28 -24.48 7.26
N PRO A 79 5.81 -25.30 8.18
CA PRO A 79 7.26 -25.41 8.41
C PRO A 79 8.07 -25.66 7.14
N LEU A 80 7.54 -26.49 6.24
CA LEU A 80 8.17 -26.82 4.97
C LEU A 80 8.16 -25.64 3.99
N LEU A 81 7.07 -24.86 3.98
CA LEU A 81 7.00 -23.63 3.20
C LEU A 81 8.02 -22.61 3.71
N ALA A 82 8.14 -22.42 5.02
CA ALA A 82 9.11 -21.53 5.63
C ALA A 82 10.55 -21.91 5.26
N GLU A 83 10.91 -23.20 5.35
CA GLU A 83 12.21 -23.70 4.89
C GLU A 83 12.44 -23.43 3.41
N SER A 84 11.42 -23.65 2.57
CA SER A 84 11.55 -23.42 1.13
C SER A 84 11.75 -21.94 0.77
N ILE A 85 11.14 -21.02 1.52
CA ILE A 85 11.33 -19.58 1.36
C ILE A 85 12.77 -19.20 1.74
N ILE A 86 13.24 -19.64 2.91
CA ILE A 86 14.61 -19.35 3.38
C ILE A 86 15.64 -19.89 2.38
N LEU A 87 15.50 -21.16 1.97
CA LEU A 87 16.39 -21.77 1.00
C LEU A 87 16.41 -21.01 -0.34
N PHE A 88 15.25 -20.54 -0.79
CA PHE A 88 15.17 -19.71 -1.99
C PHE A 88 15.91 -18.38 -1.81
N THR A 89 15.74 -17.73 -0.67
CA THR A 89 16.39 -16.43 -0.38
C THR A 89 17.91 -16.54 -0.21
N ASP A 90 18.39 -17.70 0.26
CA ASP A 90 19.81 -18.00 0.38
C ASP A 90 20.47 -18.33 -0.97
N THR A 91 19.69 -18.83 -1.92
CA THR A 91 20.19 -19.30 -3.23
C THR A 91 20.02 -18.26 -4.33
N VAL A 92 18.99 -17.41 -4.24
CA VAL A 92 18.61 -16.43 -5.26
C VAL A 92 18.64 -15.03 -4.67
N THR A 93 19.30 -14.10 -5.36
CA THR A 93 19.22 -12.68 -5.01
C THR A 93 17.83 -12.15 -5.36
N ILE A 94 17.03 -11.88 -4.34
CA ILE A 94 15.70 -11.31 -4.49
C ILE A 94 15.81 -9.79 -4.71
N VAL A 95 15.13 -9.31 -5.74
CA VAL A 95 15.02 -7.90 -6.13
C VAL A 95 13.57 -7.43 -6.01
N THR A 96 12.60 -8.33 -6.22
CA THR A 96 11.17 -8.00 -6.18
C THR A 96 10.35 -9.10 -5.51
N VAL A 97 9.21 -8.75 -4.92
CA VAL A 97 8.41 -9.67 -4.08
C VAL A 97 7.80 -10.78 -4.93
N GLU A 98 7.50 -10.49 -6.19
CA GLU A 98 6.91 -11.42 -7.15
C GLU A 98 7.78 -12.65 -7.41
N GLN A 99 9.10 -12.54 -7.18
CA GLN A 99 10.04 -13.65 -7.33
C GLN A 99 9.76 -14.78 -6.34
N LEU A 100 9.06 -14.52 -5.23
CA LEU A 100 8.62 -15.57 -4.31
C LEU A 100 7.64 -16.56 -4.95
N ASN A 101 6.97 -16.21 -6.05
CA ASN A 101 6.15 -17.19 -6.81
C ASN A 101 6.98 -18.33 -7.40
N ALA A 102 8.31 -18.18 -7.52
CA ALA A 102 9.20 -19.23 -8.00
C ALA A 102 9.57 -20.25 -6.91
N VAL A 103 9.21 -20.01 -5.65
CA VAL A 103 9.43 -20.95 -4.55
C VAL A 103 8.59 -22.21 -4.78
N SER A 104 9.21 -23.39 -4.68
CA SER A 104 8.61 -24.66 -5.12
C SER A 104 7.27 -25.02 -4.46
N LEU A 105 7.02 -24.54 -3.24
CA LEU A 105 5.80 -24.83 -2.47
C LEU A 105 4.84 -23.64 -2.42
N MET A 106 5.16 -22.55 -3.12
CA MET A 106 4.33 -21.36 -3.18
C MET A 106 3.20 -21.57 -4.18
N THR A 107 1.97 -21.56 -3.69
CA THR A 107 0.79 -21.49 -4.54
C THR A 107 0.38 -20.02 -4.73
N PRO A 108 -0.36 -19.67 -5.81
CA PRO A 108 -0.85 -18.30 -5.99
C PRO A 108 -1.66 -17.79 -4.80
N VAL A 109 -2.45 -18.67 -4.17
CA VAL A 109 -3.25 -18.35 -2.98
C VAL A 109 -2.34 -18.02 -1.79
N LEU A 110 -1.33 -18.87 -1.52
CA LEU A 110 -0.38 -18.61 -0.43
C LEU A 110 0.44 -17.35 -0.67
N TYR A 111 0.80 -17.07 -1.91
CA TYR A 111 1.50 -15.85 -2.27
C TYR A 111 0.64 -14.60 -2.00
N GLU A 112 -0.62 -14.60 -2.44
CA GLU A 112 -1.55 -13.50 -2.19
C GLU A 112 -1.81 -13.28 -0.69
N GLN A 113 -1.90 -14.37 0.07
CA GLN A 113 -2.03 -14.31 1.53
C GLN A 113 -0.76 -13.79 2.20
N LEU A 114 0.42 -14.09 1.68
CA LEU A 114 1.70 -13.69 2.26
C LEU A 114 2.03 -12.22 1.98
N LEU A 115 1.65 -11.70 0.81
CA LEU A 115 1.94 -10.34 0.34
C LEU A 115 1.77 -9.21 1.37
N PRO A 116 0.65 -9.12 2.12
CA PRO A 116 0.45 -8.02 3.07
C PRO A 116 1.37 -8.09 4.31
N PHE A 117 2.06 -9.20 4.52
CA PHE A 117 2.88 -9.45 5.72
C PHE A 117 4.38 -9.47 5.44
N ILE A 118 4.81 -9.11 4.22
CA ILE A 118 6.21 -9.18 3.81
C ILE A 118 6.71 -7.88 3.16
N THR A 119 8.03 -7.65 3.27
CA THR A 119 8.71 -6.49 2.66
C THR A 119 10.11 -6.85 2.15
N ILE A 120 10.57 -6.13 1.13
CA ILE A 120 11.96 -6.18 0.63
C ILE A 120 12.79 -5.01 1.16
N ASP A 121 12.13 -3.96 1.65
CA ASP A 121 12.85 -2.81 2.17
C ASP A 121 13.48 -3.16 3.50
N THR A 122 14.73 -2.73 3.69
CA THR A 122 15.36 -2.64 5.01
C THR A 122 14.63 -1.55 5.78
N PHE A 123 13.46 -1.86 6.32
CA PHE A 123 12.77 -1.02 7.28
C PHE A 123 13.63 -0.98 8.55
N ASP A 124 14.42 0.08 8.65
CA ASP A 124 14.90 0.56 9.94
C ASP A 124 13.66 1.03 10.71
N GLU A 125 13.36 0.40 11.86
CA GLU A 125 12.15 0.62 12.69
C GLU A 125 11.95 2.07 13.18
N ASN A 126 12.85 2.99 12.84
CA ASN A 126 12.77 4.41 13.17
C ASN A 126 12.01 5.28 12.16
N LEU A 127 11.50 4.72 11.06
CA LEU A 127 10.72 5.46 10.06
C LEU A 127 9.25 5.04 10.10
N ILE A 128 8.55 5.54 11.11
CA ILE A 128 7.09 5.62 11.13
C ILE A 128 6.62 6.26 9.82
N GLY A 129 5.88 5.50 9.02
CA GLY A 129 5.13 5.99 7.86
C GLY A 129 5.70 5.57 6.51
N PHE A 130 5.73 4.27 6.23
CA PHE A 130 5.82 3.83 4.84
C PHE A 130 4.49 4.08 4.13
N ASN A 131 4.42 5.26 3.54
CA ASN A 131 3.52 5.54 2.44
C ASN A 131 3.91 4.62 1.29
N PHE A 132 3.13 3.55 1.09
CA PHE A 132 3.11 2.82 -0.17
C PHE A 132 2.82 3.86 -1.26
N LEU A 133 3.85 4.33 -1.94
CA LEU A 133 3.70 5.33 -2.99
C LEU A 133 2.89 4.66 -4.11
N PRO A 134 1.67 5.10 -4.41
CA PRO A 134 1.01 4.60 -5.60
C PRO A 134 1.87 5.04 -6.78
N SER A 135 2.37 4.08 -7.54
CA SER A 135 3.08 4.31 -8.80
C SER A 135 2.11 4.84 -9.85
N SER A 136 1.48 5.99 -9.60
CA SER A 136 0.84 6.78 -10.64
C SER A 136 1.96 7.44 -11.44
N ILE A 137 2.44 6.70 -12.44
CA ILE A 137 3.22 7.28 -13.53
C ILE A 137 2.27 8.26 -14.23
N LYS A 138 2.22 9.51 -13.75
CA LYS A 138 1.58 10.61 -14.47
C LYS A 138 2.47 10.93 -15.66
N SER A 139 2.27 10.22 -16.76
CA SER A 139 2.79 10.60 -18.07
C SER A 139 2.20 11.95 -18.45
N ARG A 140 2.90 13.03 -18.10
CA ARG A 140 2.54 14.38 -18.55
C ARG A 140 2.98 14.52 -20.00
N SER A 141 2.08 14.17 -20.92
CA SER A 141 2.22 14.48 -22.34
C SER A 141 2.36 16.00 -22.51
N ARG A 142 3.53 16.45 -22.93
CA ARG A 142 3.85 17.86 -23.22
C ARG A 142 3.25 18.30 -24.58
N LEU A 143 1.96 18.09 -24.80
CA LEU A 143 1.30 18.44 -26.08
C LEU A 143 0.22 19.52 -25.98
N GLU A 144 -0.06 20.05 -24.79
CA GLU A 144 -1.12 21.06 -24.59
C GLU A 144 -0.61 22.52 -24.56
N ARG A 145 0.63 22.79 -25.01
CA ARG A 145 1.20 24.17 -24.99
C ARG A 145 1.54 24.71 -26.37
N ARG A 146 0.71 24.42 -27.38
CA ARG A 146 0.89 24.99 -28.73
C ARG A 146 -0.38 25.41 -29.47
N LEU A 147 -1.44 25.75 -28.75
CA LEU A 147 -2.60 26.43 -29.34
C LEU A 147 -2.99 27.70 -28.57
N HIS A 148 -2.01 28.48 -28.13
CA HIS A 148 -2.23 29.92 -28.03
C HIS A 148 -2.06 30.50 -29.44
N ILE A 149 -3.17 30.53 -30.17
CA ILE A 149 -3.32 31.38 -31.33
C ILE A 149 -3.14 32.82 -30.81
N THR A 150 -2.04 33.44 -31.19
CA THR A 150 -1.78 34.86 -30.92
C THR A 150 -2.84 35.69 -31.66
N ASP A 151 -3.84 36.17 -30.94
CA ASP A 151 -4.78 37.23 -31.38
C ASP A 151 -4.10 38.62 -31.52
N GLY A 152 -2.80 38.64 -31.83
CA GLY A 152 -1.96 39.85 -31.84
C GLY A 152 -1.97 40.62 -33.16
N PHE A 153 -2.71 40.18 -34.18
CA PHE A 153 -2.73 40.83 -35.51
C PHE A 153 -4.01 41.61 -35.82
N LYS A 154 -4.83 41.96 -34.82
CA LYS A 154 -6.11 42.64 -35.07
C LYS A 154 -6.18 44.13 -34.71
N ASN A 155 -5.10 44.80 -34.31
CA ASN A 155 -5.15 46.25 -34.09
C ASN A 155 -3.91 46.97 -34.64
N ASN A 156 -4.12 47.69 -35.75
CA ASN A 156 -3.20 48.66 -36.38
C ASN A 156 -2.62 49.66 -35.37
N LYS A 157 -1.51 49.30 -34.72
CA LYS A 157 -0.70 50.23 -33.91
C LYS A 157 0.75 50.26 -34.37
N PHE A 158 0.96 50.60 -35.65
CA PHE A 158 2.22 51.15 -36.12
C PHE A 158 1.92 52.29 -37.11
N LEU A 159 1.54 53.44 -36.55
CA LEU A 159 1.66 54.75 -37.19
C LEU A 159 2.41 55.61 -36.18
N GLY A 160 3.62 56.02 -36.55
CA GLY A 160 4.57 56.76 -35.72
C GLY A 160 5.99 56.35 -36.06
#